data_AF-A0A2G2G528-F1
#
_entry.id   AF-A0A2G2G528-F1
#
_cell.length_a   1.000
_cell.length_b   1.000
_cell.length_c   1.000
_cell.angle_alpha   90.00
_cell.angle_beta   90.00
_cell.angle_gamma   90.00
#
_symmetry.space_group_name_H-M   'P 1'
#
loop_
_entity.id
_entity.type
_entity.pdbx_description
1 polymer ?
#
loop_
_entity_poly.entity_id
_entity_poly.type
_entity_poly.pdbx_seq_one_letter_code
_entity_poly.pdbx_strand_id
1 'polypeptide(L)'
;MINEAILRQLDYIPNEALTEQMARIINNTSSFEKIEKHIMELHKQLKVDGSYIAMSNSEDYFKIKIDAPSSELTDEAHSKIKHWCEKYKVDTAKVDDKDTYYIKGFVH
;
A
#
# COMPACT_ATOMS: atom_id res chain seq x y z
N MET A 1 2.00 -19.79 0.13
CA MET A 1 1.13 -19.66 1.33
C MET A 1 1.09 -18.23 1.89
N ILE A 2 2.20 -17.60 2.33
CA ILE A 2 2.18 -16.22 2.89
C ILE A 2 1.75 -15.18 1.84
N ASN A 3 2.34 -15.20 0.64
CA ASN A 3 1.98 -14.26 -0.44
C ASN A 3 0.49 -14.33 -0.81
N GLU A 4 -0.10 -15.52 -0.84
CA GLU A 4 -1.53 -15.68 -1.10
C GLU A 4 -2.41 -15.12 0.03
N ALA A 5 -1.95 -15.22 1.28
CA ALA A 5 -2.66 -14.64 2.41
C ALA A 5 -2.63 -13.11 2.35
N ILE A 6 -1.49 -12.51 1.97
CA ILE A 6 -1.37 -11.06 1.74
C ILE A 6 -2.26 -10.63 0.57
N LEU A 7 -2.26 -11.38 -0.53
CA LEU A 7 -3.14 -11.12 -1.68
C LEU A 7 -4.61 -11.09 -1.26
N ARG A 8 -5.08 -12.09 -0.49
CA ARG A 8 -6.46 -12.13 0.01
C ARG A 8 -6.78 -10.96 0.96
N GLN A 9 -5.82 -10.52 1.78
CA GLN A 9 -6.00 -9.37 2.65
C GLN A 9 -6.10 -8.03 1.90
N LEU A 10 -5.58 -7.99 0.67
CA LEU A 10 -5.69 -6.87 -0.26
C LEU A 10 -6.83 -7.07 -1.29
N ASP A 11 -7.76 -7.98 -1.00
CA ASP A 11 -8.91 -8.33 -1.85
C ASP A 11 -8.59 -8.93 -3.23
N TYR A 12 -7.37 -9.45 -3.43
CA TYR A 12 -7.04 -10.20 -4.64
C TYR A 12 -7.42 -11.67 -4.51
N ILE A 13 -7.88 -12.26 -5.62
CA ILE A 13 -8.02 -13.71 -5.77
C ILE A 13 -6.64 -14.25 -6.17
N PRO A 14 -5.96 -15.06 -5.33
CA PRO A 14 -4.61 -15.50 -5.64
C PRO A 14 -4.55 -16.38 -6.89
N ASN A 15 -3.54 -16.14 -7.70
CA ASN A 15 -3.13 -17.00 -8.81
C ASN A 15 -1.60 -16.95 -8.94
N GLU A 16 -1.03 -17.76 -9.81
CA GLU A 16 0.43 -17.85 -9.99
C GLU A 16 1.07 -16.49 -10.32
N ALA A 17 0.56 -15.78 -11.32
CA ALA A 17 1.08 -14.48 -11.74
C ALA A 17 1.05 -13.42 -10.63
N LEU A 18 -0.06 -13.32 -9.88
CA LEU A 18 -0.19 -12.40 -8.75
C LEU A 18 0.70 -12.81 -7.58
N THR A 19 0.93 -14.10 -7.39
CA THR A 19 1.79 -14.63 -6.33
C THR A 19 3.26 -14.32 -6.60
N GLU A 20 3.68 -14.42 -7.86
CA GLU A 20 5.00 -13.99 -8.32
C GLU A 20 5.17 -12.46 -8.22
N GLN A 21 4.16 -11.69 -8.64
CA GLN A 21 4.18 -10.24 -8.50
C GLN A 21 4.29 -9.82 -7.02
N MET A 22 3.50 -10.42 -6.14
CA MET A 22 3.58 -10.18 -4.70
C MET A 22 4.97 -10.51 -4.16
N ALA A 23 5.59 -11.61 -4.60
CA ALA A 23 6.95 -11.98 -4.19
C ALA A 23 7.97 -10.90 -4.58
N ARG A 24 7.91 -10.39 -5.82
CA ARG A 24 8.80 -9.31 -6.27
C ARG A 24 8.60 -8.03 -5.46
N ILE A 25 7.34 -7.64 -5.23
CA ILE A 25 7.01 -6.46 -4.43
C ILE A 25 7.55 -6.57 -3.01
N ILE A 26 7.35 -7.71 -2.34
CA ILE A 26 7.84 -7.94 -0.98
C ILE A 26 9.37 -7.86 -0.94
N ASN A 27 10.05 -8.52 -1.90
CA ASN A 27 11.51 -8.51 -1.98
C ASN A 27 12.09 -7.10 -2.24
N ASN A 28 11.34 -6.26 -2.95
CA ASN A 28 11.74 -4.89 -3.24
C ASN A 28 11.34 -3.89 -2.14
N THR A 29 10.50 -4.30 -1.18
CA THR A 29 10.06 -3.47 -0.05
C THR A 29 11.00 -3.68 1.14
N SER A 30 11.76 -2.65 1.49
CA SER A 30 12.79 -2.75 2.54
C SER A 30 12.18 -3.07 3.92
N SER A 31 12.67 -4.13 4.56
CA SER A 31 12.18 -4.61 5.88
C SER A 31 10.66 -4.75 5.96
N PHE A 32 10.06 -5.34 4.93
CA PHE A 32 8.61 -5.56 4.83
C PHE A 32 8.02 -6.22 6.09
N GLU A 33 8.71 -7.17 6.70
CA GLU A 33 8.26 -7.88 7.90
C GLU A 33 7.96 -6.96 9.09
N LYS A 34 8.59 -5.78 9.17
CA LYS A 34 8.34 -4.79 10.23
C LYS A 34 7.07 -3.97 10.00
N ILE A 35 6.63 -3.88 8.75
CA ILE A 35 5.57 -2.96 8.33
C ILE A 35 4.35 -3.68 7.74
N GLU A 36 4.43 -4.98 7.44
CA GLU A 36 3.35 -5.79 6.86
C GLU A 36 2.01 -5.55 7.57
N LYS A 37 1.98 -5.73 8.89
CA LYS A 37 0.77 -5.55 9.69
C LYS A 37 0.19 -4.14 9.54
N HIS A 38 1.05 -3.13 9.55
CA HIS A 38 0.64 -1.72 9.45
C HIS A 38 0.15 -1.35 8.06
N ILE A 39 0.68 -1.97 7.00
CA ILE A 39 0.18 -1.87 5.63
C ILE A 39 -1.23 -2.46 5.56
N MET A 40 -1.45 -3.67 6.10
CA MET A 40 -2.77 -4.31 6.09
C MET A 40 -3.81 -3.53 6.91
N GLU A 41 -3.42 -2.94 8.03
CA GLU A 41 -4.27 -2.05 8.84
C GLU A 41 -4.63 -0.78 8.07
N LEU A 42 -3.66 -0.14 7.41
CA LEU A 42 -3.91 1.06 6.61
C LEU A 42 -4.85 0.76 5.44
N HIS A 43 -4.67 -0.36 4.74
CA HIS A 43 -5.56 -0.79 3.66
C HIS A 43 -7.03 -0.83 4.14
N LYS A 44 -7.29 -1.45 5.29
CA LYS A 44 -8.65 -1.52 5.88
C LYS A 44 -9.20 -0.13 6.23
N GLN A 45 -8.37 0.74 6.81
CA GLN A 45 -8.79 2.09 7.20
C GLN A 45 -9.10 2.99 6.00
N LEU A 46 -8.33 2.87 4.92
CA LEU A 46 -8.52 3.66 3.71
C LEU A 46 -9.78 3.25 2.95
N LYS A 47 -10.14 1.96 2.98
CA LYS A 47 -11.30 1.43 2.24
C LYS A 47 -12.63 2.08 2.61
N VAL A 48 -12.76 2.56 3.85
CA VAL A 48 -13.95 3.27 4.33
C VAL A 48 -14.21 4.53 3.49
N ASP A 49 -13.14 5.16 3.01
CA ASP A 49 -13.18 6.44 2.30
C ASP A 49 -12.93 6.27 0.78
N GLY A 50 -13.08 5.04 0.26
CA GLY A 50 -12.85 4.70 -1.15
C GLY A 50 -11.39 4.52 -1.56
N SER A 51 -10.44 4.75 -0.65
CA SER A 51 -9.00 4.61 -0.91
C SER A 51 -8.48 3.23 -0.50
N TYR A 52 -7.36 2.76 -1.02
CA TYR A 52 -6.86 1.41 -0.69
C TYR A 52 -5.40 1.20 -1.07
N ILE A 53 -4.81 0.15 -0.52
CA ILE A 53 -3.51 -0.37 -0.96
C ILE A 53 -3.72 -1.43 -2.03
N ALA A 54 -2.92 -1.37 -3.09
CA ALA A 54 -2.93 -2.27 -4.24
C ALA A 54 -1.50 -2.59 -4.70
N MET A 55 -1.37 -3.51 -5.64
CA MET A 55 -0.11 -3.76 -6.35
C MET A 55 0.08 -2.76 -7.50
N SER A 56 1.31 -2.27 -7.68
CA SER A 56 1.66 -1.50 -8.86
C SER A 56 1.86 -2.43 -10.06
N ASN A 57 1.38 -2.00 -11.22
CA ASN A 57 1.49 -2.76 -12.47
C ASN A 57 2.77 -2.40 -13.25
N SER A 58 3.37 -1.26 -12.94
CA SER A 58 4.53 -0.72 -13.65
C SER A 58 5.83 -0.89 -12.88
N GLU A 59 5.73 -0.99 -11.55
CA GLU A 59 6.86 -1.04 -10.64
C GLU A 59 6.59 -2.11 -9.58
N ASP A 60 7.62 -2.79 -9.08
CA ASP A 60 7.46 -3.80 -8.03
C ASP A 60 7.33 -3.12 -6.63
N TYR A 61 6.31 -2.29 -6.44
CA TYR A 61 5.95 -1.69 -5.14
C TYR A 61 4.47 -1.90 -4.79
N PHE A 62 4.17 -1.92 -3.50
CA PHE A 62 2.82 -1.60 -3.04
C PHE A 62 2.51 -0.14 -3.37
N LYS A 63 1.29 0.12 -3.86
CA LYS A 63 0.79 1.47 -4.08
C LYS A 63 -0.40 1.77 -3.18
N ILE A 64 -0.42 2.93 -2.56
CA ILE A 64 -1.59 3.50 -1.91
C ILE A 64 -2.30 4.30 -2.99
N LYS A 65 -3.49 3.88 -3.40
CA LYS A 65 -4.34 4.61 -4.34
C LYS A 65 -5.43 5.35 -3.56
N ILE A 66 -5.51 6.65 -3.75
CA ILE A 66 -6.59 7.48 -3.20
C ILE A 66 -7.63 7.61 -4.30
N ASP A 67 -8.84 7.11 -4.04
CA ASP A 67 -9.96 7.07 -5.00
C ASP A 67 -11.22 7.62 -4.31
N ALA A 68 -11.01 8.60 -3.42
CA ALA A 68 -12.05 9.18 -2.61
C ALA A 68 -13.03 10.03 -3.47
N PRO A 69 -14.33 10.04 -3.16
CA PRO A 69 -15.34 10.68 -4.00
C PRO A 69 -15.38 12.21 -3.88
N SER A 70 -14.68 12.80 -2.90
CA SER A 70 -14.62 14.24 -2.67
C SER A 70 -13.18 14.71 -2.41
N SER A 71 -12.94 16.00 -2.63
CA SER A 71 -11.63 16.63 -2.34
C SER A 71 -11.32 16.61 -0.84
N GLU A 72 -12.33 16.81 0.02
CA GLU A 72 -12.16 16.77 1.48
C GLU A 72 -11.66 15.38 1.94
N LEU A 73 -12.28 14.31 1.46
CA LEU A 73 -11.83 12.94 1.77
C LEU A 73 -10.46 12.62 1.16
N THR A 74 -10.13 13.24 0.03
CA THR A 74 -8.80 13.13 -0.59
C THR A 74 -7.73 13.76 0.31
N ASP A 75 -7.99 14.97 0.83
CA ASP A 75 -7.09 15.68 1.75
C ASP A 75 -6.94 14.96 3.10
N GLU A 76 -8.04 14.39 3.61
CA GLU A 76 -8.02 13.53 4.79
C GLU A 76 -7.20 12.26 4.55
N ALA A 77 -7.32 11.61 3.40
CA ALA A 77 -6.53 10.44 3.04
C ALA A 77 -5.03 10.78 2.96
N HIS A 78 -4.67 11.90 2.32
CA HIS A 78 -3.29 12.39 2.29
C HIS A 78 -2.73 12.62 3.70
N SER A 79 -3.52 13.26 4.57
CA SER A 79 -3.14 13.52 5.97
C SER A 79 -2.96 12.22 6.76
N LYS A 80 -3.87 11.25 6.58
CA LYS A 80 -3.84 9.92 7.20
C LYS A 80 -2.59 9.14 6.76
N ILE A 81 -2.27 9.15 5.47
CA ILE A 81 -1.08 8.50 4.91
C ILE A 81 0.19 9.14 5.47
N LYS A 82 0.27 10.48 5.49
CA LYS A 82 1.42 11.20 6.06
C LYS A 82 1.64 10.83 7.53
N HIS A 83 0.60 10.90 8.36
CA HIS A 83 0.69 10.54 9.77
C HIS A 83 1.08 9.07 9.97
N TRP A 84 0.55 8.16 9.15
CA TRP A 84 0.90 6.74 9.17
C TRP A 84 2.39 6.52 8.83
N CYS A 85 2.90 7.21 7.81
CA CYS A 85 4.32 7.14 7.42
C CYS A 85 5.23 7.59 8.56
N GLU A 86 4.91 8.72 9.20
CA GLU A 86 5.67 9.25 10.33
C GLU A 86 5.61 8.31 11.54
N LYS A 87 4.41 7.81 11.88
CA LYS A 87 4.18 6.95 13.05
C LYS A 87 4.90 5.61 12.95
N TYR A 88 4.84 4.96 11.80
CA TYR A 88 5.40 3.61 11.58
C TYR A 88 6.74 3.64 10.86
N LYS A 89 7.32 4.84 10.65
CA LYS A 89 8.58 5.07 9.94
C LYS A 89 8.60 4.38 8.57
N VAL A 90 7.55 4.58 7.78
CA VAL A 90 7.46 4.02 6.44
C VAL A 90 7.83 5.09 5.42
N ASP A 91 8.75 4.75 4.53
CA ASP A 91 9.11 5.59 3.40
C ASP A 91 8.08 5.43 2.27
N THR A 92 7.60 6.56 1.77
CA THR A 92 6.66 6.60 0.65
C THR A 92 7.08 7.64 -0.38
N ALA A 93 6.89 7.31 -1.65
CA ALA A 93 7.15 8.21 -2.77
C ALA A 93 5.84 8.54 -3.48
N LYS A 94 5.46 9.82 -3.54
CA LYS A 94 4.29 10.25 -4.32
C LYS A 94 4.58 10.06 -5.80
N VAL A 95 3.58 9.58 -6.54
CA VAL A 95 3.65 9.50 -7.99
C VAL A 95 3.22 10.85 -8.57
N ASP A 96 4.05 11.39 -9.46
CA ASP A 96 3.76 12.68 -10.10
C ASP A 96 2.40 12.64 -10.81
N ASP A 97 1.67 13.76 -10.68
CA ASP A 97 0.35 13.99 -11.27
C ASP A 97 -0.74 12.97 -10.88
N LYS A 98 -0.54 12.23 -9.78
CA LYS A 98 -1.51 11.23 -9.30
C LYS A 98 -1.67 11.27 -7.78
N ASP A 99 -2.88 10.97 -7.32
CA ASP A 99 -3.15 10.69 -5.90
C ASP A 99 -2.78 9.23 -5.59
N THR A 100 -1.50 8.93 -5.78
CA THR A 100 -0.92 7.60 -5.57
C THR A 100 0.45 7.72 -4.92
N TYR A 101 0.73 6.82 -3.98
CA TYR A 101 2.03 6.72 -3.31
C TYR A 101 2.58 5.32 -3.45
N TYR A 102 3.87 5.18 -3.76
CA TYR A 102 4.58 3.91 -3.62
C TYR A 102 5.12 3.75 -2.20
N ILE A 103 4.97 2.56 -1.61
CA ILE A 103 5.59 2.20 -0.33
C ILE A 103 6.97 1.60 -0.62
N LYS A 104 8.03 2.25 -0.15
CA LYS A 104 9.42 1.84 -0.40
C LYS A 104 9.97 0.91 0.68
N GLY A 105 9.49 1.03 1.92
CA GLY A 105 9.89 0.17 3.03
C GLY A 105 10.04 0.93 4.34
N PHE A 106 10.62 0.27 5.35
CA PHE A 106 10.84 0.85 6.67
C PHE A 106 12.11 1.70 6.73
N VAL A 107 11.99 2.93 7.23
CA VAL A 107 13.10 3.86 7.49
C VAL A 107 13.74 3.52 8.83
N HIS A 108 15.05 3.26 8.81
CA HIS A 108 15.83 2.96 10.02
C HIS A 108 16.04 4.21 10.90
#